data_AF-A0A1J3K9N5-F1
#
_entry.id   AF-A0A1J3K9N5-F1
#
_cell.length_a   1.000
_cell.length_b   1.000
_cell.length_c   1.000
_cell.angle_alpha   90.00
_cell.angle_beta   90.00
_cell.angle_gamma   90.00
#
_symmetry.space_group_name_H-M   'P 1'
#
loop_
_entity.id
_entity.type
_entity.pdbx_description
1 polymer ?
#
loop_
_entity_poly.entity_id
_entity_poly.type
_entity_poly.pdbx_seq_one_letter_code
_entity_poly.pdbx_strand_id
1 'polypeptide(L)' 'IHIGLLCVQETPVDRPAMSTIFQMLTNSYIILPLPRSPGFLFKNRPTLDPLNYGSQLGKFSSNCSIDNDTITRVTPR' A
#
# COMPACT_ATOMS: atom_id res chain seq x y z
N ILE A 1 6.83 -12.95 -8.32
CA ILE A 1 5.95 -11.84 -7.85
C ILE A 1 5.39 -12.06 -6.44
N HIS A 2 5.18 -13.30 -5.96
CA HIS A 2 4.60 -13.58 -4.63
C HIS A 2 5.32 -12.94 -3.44
N ILE A 3 6.67 -12.96 -3.38
CA ILE A 3 7.43 -12.37 -2.26
C ILE A 3 7.14 -10.86 -2.14
N GLY A 4 7.15 -10.13 -3.25
CA GLY A 4 6.82 -8.70 -3.26
C GLY A 4 5.40 -8.43 -2.75
N LEU A 5 4.44 -9.28 -3.10
CA LEU A 5 3.06 -9.18 -2.62
C LEU A 5 2.93 -9.48 -1.12
N LEU A 6 3.75 -10.38 -0.56
CA LEU A 6 3.79 -10.66 0.88
C LEU A 6 4.36 -9.48 1.69
N CYS A 7 5.27 -8.69 1.12
CA CYS A 7 5.84 -7.53 1.80
C CYS A 7 4.87 -6.34 1.96
N VAL A 8 3.82 -6.29 1.13
CA VAL A 8 2.84 -5.19 1.11
C VAL A 8 1.46 -5.63 1.62
N GLN A 9 1.42 -6.69 2.44
CA GLN A 9 0.18 -7.12 3.09
C GLN A 9 -0.38 -6.01 4.00
N GLU A 10 -1.71 -5.94 4.04
CA GLU A 10 -2.44 -4.93 4.79
C GLU A 10 -2.16 -5.04 6.29
N THR A 11 -2.29 -6.25 6.85
CA THR A 11 -1.92 -6.51 8.24
C THR A 11 -0.39 -6.57 8.38
N PRO A 12 0.22 -5.79 9.30
CA PRO A 12 1.67 -5.80 9.49
C PRO A 12 2.24 -7.18 9.88
N VAL A 13 1.48 -7.96 10.64
CA VAL A 13 1.89 -9.30 11.09
C VAL A 13 1.99 -10.32 9.97
N ASP A 14 1.33 -10.07 8.83
CA ASP A 14 1.39 -10.94 7.66
C ASP A 14 2.63 -10.64 6.77
N ARG A 15 3.38 -9.55 7.07
CA ARG A 15 4.60 -9.20 6.34
C ARG A 15 5.76 -10.08 6.83
N PRO A 16 6.47 -10.77 5.93
CA PRO A 16 7.57 -11.63 6.33
C PRO A 16 8.73 -10.78 6.88
N ALA A 17 9.43 -11.33 7.87
CA ALA A 17 10.66 -10.73 8.37
C ALA A 17 11.76 -10.75 7.30
N MET A 18 12.75 -9.84 7.40
CA MET A 18 13.85 -9.78 6.43
C MET A 18 14.67 -11.08 6.35
N SER A 19 14.82 -11.79 7.47
CA SER A 19 15.46 -13.12 7.49
C SER A 19 14.67 -14.16 6.69
N THR A 20 13.35 -14.15 6.81
CA THR A 20 12.45 -15.01 6.03
C THR A 20 12.49 -14.64 4.55
N ILE A 21 12.48 -13.34 4.21
CA ILE A 21 12.62 -12.87 2.83
C ILE A 21 13.95 -13.36 2.23
N PHE A 22 15.05 -13.24 2.98
CA PHE A 22 16.36 -13.75 2.54
C PHE A 22 16.30 -15.25 2.24
N GLN A 23 15.74 -16.06 3.15
CA GLN A 23 15.55 -17.50 2.92
C GLN A 23 14.69 -17.77 1.69
N MET A 24 13.62 -16.99 1.48
CA MET A 24 12.74 -17.11 0.32
C MET A 24 13.43 -16.77 -1.01
N LEU A 25 14.41 -15.88 -0.99
CA LEU A 25 15.20 -15.48 -2.15
C LEU A 25 16.35 -16.46 -2.44
N THR A 26 16.95 -17.02 -1.40
CA THR A 26 18.13 -17.91 -1.54
C THR A 26 17.77 -19.37 -1.70
N ASN A 27 16.61 -19.81 -1.19
CA ASN A 27 16.20 -21.21 -1.25
C ASN A 27 15.14 -21.43 -2.36
N SER A 28 15.58 -22.05 -3.46
CA SER A 28 14.75 -22.38 -4.61
C SER A 28 13.71 -23.48 -4.37
N TYR A 29 13.81 -24.23 -3.26
CA TYR A 29 12.87 -25.30 -2.89
C TYR A 29 11.81 -24.85 -1.88
N ILE A 30 11.85 -23.59 -1.44
CA ILE A 30 10.89 -23.12 -0.46
C ILE A 30 9.50 -22.99 -1.12
N ILE A 31 8.47 -23.45 -0.42
CA ILE A 31 7.09 -23.19 -0.84
C ILE A 31 6.67 -21.85 -0.25
N LEU A 32 6.42 -20.88 -1.13
CA LEU A 32 5.98 -19.55 -0.73
C LEU A 32 4.49 -19.56 -0.34
N PRO A 33 4.10 -18.90 0.75
CA PRO A 33 2.70 -18.73 1.08
C PRO A 33 2.02 -17.86 0.01
N LEU A 34 0.74 -18.14 -0.24
CA LEU A 34 -0.04 -17.35 -1.19
C LEU A 34 -0.34 -15.98 -0.58
N PRO A 35 0.01 -14.87 -1.25
CA PRO A 35 -0.34 -13.54 -0.77
C PRO A 35 -1.86 -13.37 -0.79
N ARG A 36 -2.38 -12.66 0.21
CA ARG A 36 -3.79 -12.27 0.22
C ARG A 36 -4.01 -11.17 -0.83
N SER A 37 -5.26 -11.02 -1.26
CA SER A 37 -5.65 -9.90 -2.13
C SER A 37 -5.25 -8.58 -1.48
N PRO A 38 -4.60 -7.65 -2.20
CA PRO A 38 -4.29 -6.35 -1.66
C PRO A 38 -5.58 -5.67 -1.18
N GLY A 39 -5.64 -5.25 0.10
CA GLY A 39 -6.80 -4.53 0.64
C GLY A 39 -7.09 -3.20 -0.07
N PHE A 40 -6.13 -2.72 -0.87
CA PHE A 40 -6.21 -1.50 -1.67
C PHE A 40 -6.63 -1.72 -3.13
N LEU A 41 -7.19 -2.88 -3.50
CA LEU A 41 -7.88 -2.93 -4.79
C LEU A 41 -9.04 -1.94 -4.74
N PHE A 42 -8.89 -0.81 -5.42
CA PHE A 42 -9.92 0.20 -5.57
C PHE A 42 -11.22 -0.53 -5.89
N LYS A 43 -12.20 -0.50 -4.98
CA LYS A 43 -13.57 -0.76 -5.38
C LYS A 43 -13.82 0.23 -6.51
N ASN A 44 -13.91 -0.24 -7.75
CA ASN A 44 -14.36 0.56 -8.88
C ASN A 44 -15.67 1.19 -8.42
N ARG A 45 -15.60 2.45 -7.99
CA ARG A 45 -16.77 3.20 -7.59
C ARG A 45 -17.57 3.33 -8.88
N PRO A 46 -18.81 2.81 -8.96
CA PRO A 46 -19.68 3.14 -10.07
C PRO A 46 -19.69 4.66 -10.17
N THR A 47 -19.43 5.16 -11.37
CA THR A 47 -19.55 6.56 -11.78
C THR A 47 -20.62 7.28 -10.97
N LEU A 48 -20.19 8.17 -10.08
CA LEU A 48 -21.09 9.13 -9.45
C LEU A 48 -20.85 10.47 -10.13
N ASP A 49 -21.92 10.95 -10.73
CA ASP A 49 -21.97 12.07 -11.67
C ASP A 49 -21.28 13.33 -11.13
N PRO A 50 -20.60 14.13 -11.98
CA PRO A 50 -19.76 15.26 -11.54
C PRO A 50 -20.51 16.42 -10.85
N LEU A 51 -21.85 16.38 -10.75
CA LEU A 51 -22.66 17.53 -10.34
C LEU A 51 -23.23 17.47 -8.92
N ASN A 52 -22.90 16.44 -8.12
CA ASN A 52 -23.37 16.35 -6.73
C ASN A 52 -22.23 16.44 -5.70
N TYR A 53 -21.39 17.47 -5.80
CA TYR A 53 -20.56 17.95 -4.68
C TYR A 53 -21.39 18.91 -3.82
N GLY A 54 -22.41 18.36 -3.16
CA GLY A 54 -23.41 19.16 -2.46
C GLY A 54 -23.91 18.46 -1.22
N SER A 55 -23.15 18.64 -0.13
CA SER A 55 -23.48 18.25 1.24
C SER A 55 -23.38 16.76 1.59
N GLN A 56 -22.77 16.52 2.76
CA GLN A 56 -22.92 15.39 3.69
C GLN A 56 -22.53 13.97 3.23
N LEU A 57 -21.23 13.64 3.40
CA LEU A 57 -20.82 12.29 3.81
C LEU A 57 -19.72 12.40 4.88
N GLY A 58 -20.06 12.00 6.11
CA GLY A 58 -19.25 12.16 7.30
C GLY A 58 -17.94 11.37 7.28
N LYS A 59 -16.95 11.95 7.97
CA LYS A 59 -15.78 11.28 8.56
C LYS A 59 -15.14 10.19 7.69
N PHE A 60 -14.54 10.60 6.58
CA PHE A 60 -13.26 9.99 6.24
C PHE A 60 -12.24 10.56 7.23
N SER A 61 -11.96 9.83 8.31
CA SER A 61 -10.72 10.06 9.07
C SER A 61 -9.56 9.58 8.21
N SER A 62 -9.32 10.23 7.08
CA SER A 62 -8.04 10.17 6.40
C SER A 62 -7.08 10.98 7.26
N ASN A 63 -6.55 10.35 8.31
CA ASN A 63 -5.26 10.77 8.84
C ASN A 63 -4.21 10.31 7.82
N CYS A 64 -4.23 10.89 6.62
CA CYS A 64 -3.05 10.93 5.78
C CYS A 64 -2.19 12.07 6.33
N SER A 65 -1.02 11.74 6.87
CA SER A 65 -0.03 12.75 7.24
C SER A 65 0.33 13.52 5.98
N ILE A 66 -0.09 14.78 5.89
CA ILE A 66 0.43 15.72 4.91
C ILE A 66 1.58 16.41 5.62
N ASP A 67 2.80 15.90 5.44
CA ASP A 67 3.97 16.72 5.75
C ASP A 67 4.04 17.82 4.70
N ASN A 68 3.70 19.05 5.12
CA ASN A 68 3.79 20.28 4.34
C ASN A 68 5.24 20.77 4.21
N ASP A 69 6.23 19.88 4.29
CA ASP A 69 7.63 20.27 4.14
C ASP A 69 7.97 20.45 2.66
N THR A 70 8.35 21.68 2.34
CA THR A 70 8.74 22.09 0.99
C THR A 70 10.03 21.37 0.60
N ILE A 71 10.04 20.65 -0.53
CA ILE A 71 11.23 20.00 -1.07
C ILE A 71 12.35 21.06 -1.22
N THR A 72 13.44 20.91 -0.46
CA THR A 72 14.59 21.81 -0.52
C THR A 72 15.09 21.89 -1.96
N ARG A 73 15.07 23.10 -2.56
CA ARG A 73 15.57 23.32 -3.92
C ARG A 73 17.09 23.17 -3.92
N VAL A 74 17.62 22.23 -4.69
CA VAL A 74 19.06 22.05 -4.87
C VAL A 74 19.57 23.08 -5.89
N THR A 75 20.56 23.90 -5.51
CA THR A 75 21.25 24.81 -6.46
C THR A 75 22.44 24.11 -7.11
N PRO A 76 22.59 24.14 -8.44
CA PRO A 76 23.78 23.64 -9.12
C PRO A 76 25.00 24.50 -8.80
N ARG A 77 26.17 23.87 -8.77
CA ARG A 77 27.47 24.51 -8.56
C ARG A 77 28.08 24.98 -9.86
#